data_AF-A0A7X4B3Y0-F1
#
_entry.id   AF-A0A7X4B3Y0-F1
#
_cell.length_a   1.000
_cell.length_b   1.000
_cell.length_c   1.000
_cell.angle_alpha   90.00
_cell.angle_beta   90.00
_cell.angle_gamma   90.00
#
_symmetry.space_group_name_H-M   'P 1'
#
loop_
_entity.id
_entity.type
_entity.pdbx_description
1 polymer ?
#
loop_
_entity_poly.entity_id
_entity_poly.type
_entity_poly.pdbx_seq_one_letter_code
_entity_poly.pdbx_strand_id
1 'polypeptide(L)'
;MNVTICNPLLRTPLSLIVDDSCPVINLTYYWIQQRHAWKAKHQPNTPPQRWEGDATQHKKMPNTIPADFAWEWAEWCWENGVKGKFSLIPYPAGIGRVDEGFPKFPKHEYQSWLRIYREIIWPNFDLTPEMLTHTAVVDLETLSLTDEWEQVEWVDPPVDNRLTDYIITAMEMLNNVGIPCEGVTSPGAFGKRQEAAYARAVLTASQEVNNDPRPFYFLWLKHDELPDVPIYHVEKEKGIAIASIVSCAGDWFGGWTGYDLGDPDRFITDDLQGGRLPPILGKELPCVLVGHWPGFYFNGEKLGFDVLKTVKSRLDDYDPDGTKTIWMKNSEIGHYWMARELTDITVLEKERKIRLSTQFPTANFTMSIESLVRHIKAKGWDLREVHSRRDFQRDTFLREGKQTFVAIDLEIGETELTLTV
;
A
#
# COMPACT_ATOMS: atom_id res chain seq x y z
N MET A 1 16.14 2.82 32.98
CA MET A 1 16.44 3.01 31.55
C MET A 1 15.12 2.94 30.83
N ASN A 2 14.64 4.07 30.31
CA ASN A 2 13.42 4.09 29.52
C ASN A 2 13.74 3.64 28.08
N VAL A 3 12.84 2.85 27.49
CA VAL A 3 12.95 2.37 26.10
C VAL A 3 11.69 2.79 25.35
N THR A 4 11.86 3.34 24.17
CA THR A 4 10.74 3.77 23.32
C THR A 4 11.01 3.31 21.89
N ILE A 5 9.97 2.81 21.23
CA ILE A 5 10.06 2.37 19.83
C ILE A 5 9.94 3.61 18.95
N CYS A 6 10.88 3.76 18.03
CA CYS A 6 10.94 4.87 17.08
C CYS A 6 10.41 4.43 15.71
N ASN A 7 10.40 5.35 14.74
CA ASN A 7 10.23 4.99 13.34
C ASN A 7 11.44 4.21 12.80
N PRO A 8 11.27 3.40 11.73
CA PRO A 8 12.35 2.60 11.17
C PRO A 8 13.53 3.49 10.79
N LEU A 9 14.70 3.20 11.38
CA LEU A 9 15.94 3.96 11.20
C LEU A 9 15.83 5.46 11.50
N LEU A 10 14.89 5.86 12.37
CA LEU A 10 14.56 7.26 12.66
C LEU A 10 14.08 8.06 11.43
N ARG A 11 13.55 7.37 10.43
CA ARG A 11 13.06 7.96 9.18
C ARG A 11 11.55 7.77 9.06
N THR A 12 10.88 8.79 8.55
CA THR A 12 9.44 8.78 8.29
C THR A 12 9.14 7.87 7.09
N PRO A 13 8.26 6.86 7.23
CA PRO A 13 7.89 6.01 6.11
C PRO A 13 7.16 6.79 5.01
N LEU A 14 7.62 6.61 3.77
CA LEU A 14 6.95 7.05 2.55
C LEU A 14 6.46 5.82 1.79
N SER A 15 5.29 5.90 1.17
CA SER A 15 4.79 4.85 0.28
C SER A 15 3.88 5.44 -0.80
N LEU A 16 3.75 4.75 -1.93
CA LEU A 16 2.84 5.06 -3.01
C LEU A 16 1.86 3.91 -3.26
N ILE A 17 0.57 4.21 -3.18
CA ILE A 17 -0.52 3.34 -3.60
C ILE A 17 -0.88 3.66 -5.06
N VAL A 18 -0.86 2.63 -5.89
CA VAL A 18 -1.40 2.68 -7.25
C VAL A 18 -2.60 1.75 -7.35
N ASP A 19 -3.76 2.33 -7.67
CA ASP A 19 -5.04 1.63 -7.82
C ASP A 19 -5.52 1.63 -9.29
N ASP A 20 -6.62 0.94 -9.59
CA ASP A 20 -7.25 0.82 -10.91
C ASP A 20 -6.40 0.18 -12.01
N SER A 21 -5.31 -0.51 -11.64
CA SER A 21 -4.41 -1.04 -12.64
C SER A 21 -4.91 -2.38 -13.19
N CYS A 22 -4.87 -2.51 -14.51
CA CYS A 22 -5.33 -3.68 -15.25
C CYS A 22 -4.35 -3.99 -16.38
N PRO A 23 -4.02 -5.26 -16.65
CA PRO A 23 -3.30 -5.63 -17.85
C PRO A 23 -4.08 -5.20 -19.09
N VAL A 24 -3.50 -4.31 -19.90
CA VAL A 24 -3.98 -3.82 -21.20
C VAL A 24 -5.27 -2.98 -21.16
N ILE A 25 -6.18 -3.23 -20.22
CA ILE A 25 -7.50 -2.62 -20.15
C ILE A 25 -7.43 -1.25 -19.46
N ASN A 26 -8.08 -0.24 -20.04
CA ASN A 26 -8.35 0.99 -19.31
C ASN A 26 -9.66 0.82 -18.51
N LEU A 27 -9.54 0.59 -17.20
CA LEU A 27 -10.71 0.35 -16.35
C LEU A 27 -11.72 1.50 -16.42
N THR A 28 -11.26 2.75 -16.34
CA THR A 28 -12.12 3.93 -16.33
C THR A 28 -13.04 4.01 -17.54
N TYR A 29 -12.56 3.59 -18.71
CA TYR A 29 -13.37 3.50 -19.92
C TYR A 29 -14.58 2.58 -19.67
N TYR A 30 -14.31 1.32 -19.33
CA TYR A 30 -15.37 0.32 -19.13
C TYR A 30 -16.25 0.64 -17.93
N TRP A 31 -15.68 1.16 -16.85
CA TRP A 31 -16.39 1.55 -15.64
C TRP A 31 -17.44 2.62 -15.92
N ILE A 32 -17.06 3.73 -16.57
CA ILE A 32 -18.00 4.82 -16.92
C ILE A 32 -19.08 4.27 -17.85
N GLN A 33 -18.72 3.49 -18.87
CA GLN A 33 -19.69 2.93 -19.79
C GLN A 33 -20.73 2.06 -19.07
N GLN A 34 -20.28 1.13 -18.22
CA GLN A 34 -21.15 0.21 -17.50
C GLN A 34 -22.03 0.94 -16.49
N ARG A 35 -21.49 1.93 -15.77
CA ARG A 35 -22.24 2.66 -14.75
C ARG A 35 -23.38 3.45 -15.36
N HIS A 36 -23.11 4.17 -16.45
CA HIS A 36 -24.14 4.94 -17.14
C HIS A 36 -25.19 4.03 -17.79
N ALA A 37 -24.80 2.88 -18.34
CA ALA A 37 -25.75 1.89 -18.87
C ALA A 37 -26.66 1.31 -17.77
N TRP A 38 -26.07 0.94 -16.63
CA TRP A 38 -26.81 0.48 -15.45
C TRP A 38 -27.78 1.55 -14.95
N LYS A 39 -27.33 2.81 -14.88
CA LYS A 39 -28.15 3.93 -14.43
C LYS A 39 -29.32 4.20 -15.37
N ALA A 40 -29.11 4.13 -16.68
CA ALA A 40 -30.19 4.26 -17.66
C ALA A 40 -31.25 3.15 -17.50
N LYS A 41 -30.83 1.93 -17.15
CA LYS A 41 -31.73 0.78 -16.90
C LYS A 41 -32.52 0.93 -15.58
N HIS A 42 -31.86 1.32 -14.49
CA HIS A 42 -32.45 1.25 -13.14
C HIS A 42 -32.89 2.61 -12.56
N GLN A 43 -32.34 3.71 -13.04
CA GLN A 43 -32.59 5.08 -12.56
C GLN A 43 -32.66 6.10 -13.73
N PRO A 44 -33.54 5.89 -14.74
CA PRO A 44 -33.51 6.63 -16.01
C PRO A 44 -33.71 8.16 -15.87
N ASN A 45 -34.32 8.61 -14.77
CA ASN A 45 -34.61 10.03 -14.53
C ASN A 45 -33.64 10.69 -13.53
N THR A 46 -32.58 9.99 -13.12
CA THR A 46 -31.60 10.49 -12.17
C THR A 46 -30.31 10.88 -12.90
N PRO A 47 -29.92 12.16 -12.90
CA PRO A 47 -28.67 12.57 -13.56
C PRO A 47 -27.45 11.90 -12.90
N PRO A 48 -26.37 11.63 -13.66
CA PRO A 48 -25.14 11.09 -13.09
C PRO A 48 -24.54 12.07 -12.07
N GLN A 49 -24.02 11.52 -10.98
CA GLN A 49 -23.24 12.27 -9.99
C GLN A 49 -21.80 12.41 -10.49
N ARG A 50 -21.04 13.38 -9.94
CA ARG A 50 -19.65 13.65 -10.37
C ARG A 50 -18.75 12.41 -10.28
N TRP A 51 -18.92 11.59 -9.24
CA TRP A 51 -18.13 10.36 -9.07
C TRP A 51 -18.48 9.26 -10.08
N GLU A 52 -19.56 9.39 -10.85
CA GLU A 52 -19.92 8.43 -11.90
C GLU A 52 -19.22 8.74 -13.25
N GLY A 53 -18.33 9.73 -13.26
CA GLY A 53 -17.58 10.14 -14.44
C GLY A 53 -18.45 10.81 -15.51
N ASP A 54 -17.79 11.54 -16.40
CA ASP A 54 -18.44 12.22 -17.53
C ASP A 54 -18.47 11.30 -18.77
N ALA A 55 -19.66 10.79 -19.09
CA ALA A 55 -19.88 9.95 -20.27
C ALA A 55 -19.63 10.67 -21.61
N THR A 56 -19.65 12.01 -21.63
CA THR A 56 -19.33 12.78 -22.84
C THR A 56 -17.82 12.82 -23.09
N GLN A 57 -17.02 12.85 -22.02
CA GLN A 57 -15.56 12.83 -22.09
C GLN A 57 -15.00 11.43 -22.31
N HIS A 58 -15.72 10.39 -21.88
CA HIS A 58 -15.35 8.99 -22.05
C HIS A 58 -14.97 8.63 -23.50
N LYS A 59 -15.60 9.24 -24.52
CA LYS A 59 -15.26 8.99 -25.94
C LYS A 59 -13.84 9.42 -26.34
N LYS A 60 -13.20 10.26 -25.54
CA LYS A 60 -11.82 10.73 -25.75
C LYS A 60 -10.80 9.84 -25.05
N MET A 61 -11.25 8.92 -24.19
CA MET A 61 -10.41 8.01 -23.43
C MET A 61 -10.13 6.74 -24.25
N PRO A 62 -8.87 6.30 -24.34
CA PRO A 62 -8.57 5.01 -24.94
C PRO A 62 -9.12 3.89 -24.06
N ASN A 63 -9.65 2.83 -24.66
CA ASN A 63 -10.12 1.66 -23.91
C ASN A 63 -8.98 0.74 -23.44
N THR A 64 -7.73 1.08 -23.78
CA THR A 64 -6.53 0.36 -23.36
C THR A 64 -5.49 1.30 -22.75
N ILE A 65 -4.68 0.75 -21.84
CA ILE A 65 -3.43 1.36 -21.38
C ILE A 65 -2.29 0.40 -21.74
N PRO A 66 -1.34 0.82 -22.61
CA PRO A 66 -0.31 -0.05 -23.15
C PRO A 66 0.72 -0.46 -22.09
N ALA A 67 1.34 -1.63 -22.29
CA ALA A 67 2.37 -2.15 -21.40
C ALA A 67 3.66 -1.32 -21.42
N ASP A 68 3.93 -0.57 -22.48
CA ASP A 68 5.11 0.31 -22.58
C ASP A 68 5.10 1.42 -21.52
N PHE A 69 3.92 1.99 -21.23
CA PHE A 69 3.75 2.95 -20.15
C PHE A 69 3.98 2.31 -18.78
N ALA A 70 3.48 1.09 -18.57
CA ALA A 70 3.73 0.34 -17.35
C ALA A 70 5.21 0.06 -17.13
N TRP A 71 5.93 -0.28 -18.21
CA TRP A 71 7.37 -0.47 -18.18
C TRP A 71 8.08 0.82 -17.79
N GLU A 72 7.83 1.92 -18.50
CA GLU A 72 8.45 3.22 -18.26
C GLU A 72 8.21 3.70 -16.82
N TRP A 73 6.96 3.60 -16.34
CA TRP A 73 6.60 4.00 -14.99
C TRP A 73 7.32 3.15 -13.94
N ALA A 74 7.32 1.83 -14.12
CA ALA A 74 7.91 0.90 -13.15
C ALA A 74 9.45 1.01 -13.11
N GLU A 75 10.09 1.15 -14.28
CA GLU A 75 11.53 1.38 -14.39
C GLU A 75 11.93 2.68 -13.70
N TRP A 76 11.21 3.78 -13.95
CA TRP A 76 11.47 5.05 -13.28
C TRP A 76 11.28 4.95 -11.76
N CYS A 77 10.22 4.30 -11.28
CA CYS A 77 10.01 4.11 -9.84
C CYS A 77 11.15 3.28 -9.22
N TRP A 78 11.64 2.27 -9.93
CA TRP A 78 12.78 1.47 -9.50
C TRP A 78 14.07 2.30 -9.40
N GLU A 79 14.39 3.08 -10.43
CA GLU A 79 15.57 3.95 -10.46
C GLU A 79 15.53 5.04 -9.38
N ASN A 80 14.33 5.49 -9.01
CA ASN A 80 14.13 6.56 -8.03
C ASN A 80 13.83 6.03 -6.61
N GLY A 81 13.88 4.71 -6.40
CA GLY A 81 13.69 4.08 -5.10
C GLY A 81 12.27 4.21 -4.53
N VAL A 82 11.28 4.50 -5.37
CA VAL A 82 9.86 4.60 -4.95
C VAL A 82 9.34 3.20 -4.65
N LYS A 83 8.63 3.07 -3.53
CA LYS A 83 8.02 1.82 -3.08
C LYS A 83 6.57 2.03 -2.67
N GLY A 84 5.82 0.94 -2.57
CA GLY A 84 4.48 0.95 -1.98
C GLY A 84 3.65 -0.27 -2.31
N LYS A 85 2.44 -0.08 -2.86
CA LYS A 85 1.62 -1.17 -3.42
C LYS A 85 1.01 -0.79 -4.77
N PHE A 86 0.71 -1.81 -5.56
CA PHE A 86 0.17 -1.68 -6.91
C PHE A 86 -0.94 -2.70 -7.07
N SER A 87 -2.17 -2.25 -7.31
CA SER A 87 -3.30 -3.17 -7.45
C SER A 87 -3.25 -3.91 -8.78
N LEU A 88 -3.95 -5.04 -8.89
CA LEU A 88 -4.31 -5.66 -10.17
C LEU A 88 -5.75 -6.10 -10.06
N ILE A 89 -6.61 -5.68 -10.99
CA ILE A 89 -7.99 -6.17 -11.03
C ILE A 89 -8.01 -7.52 -11.78
N PRO A 90 -8.40 -8.65 -11.14
CA PRO A 90 -8.32 -9.99 -11.72
C PRO A 90 -9.31 -10.23 -12.87
N TYR A 91 -10.50 -9.64 -12.82
CA TYR A 91 -11.55 -9.75 -13.83
C TYR A 91 -12.07 -8.35 -14.24
N PRO A 92 -11.20 -7.48 -14.78
CA PRO A 92 -11.45 -6.06 -14.94
C PRO A 92 -12.71 -5.78 -15.74
N ALA A 93 -13.67 -5.10 -15.10
CA ALA A 93 -14.99 -4.78 -15.64
C ALA A 93 -15.75 -5.98 -16.24
N GLY A 94 -15.45 -7.21 -15.83
CA GLY A 94 -16.03 -8.41 -16.43
C GLY A 94 -15.63 -8.64 -17.90
N ILE A 95 -14.56 -8.02 -18.39
CA ILE A 95 -14.18 -8.06 -19.82
C ILE A 95 -13.38 -9.32 -20.17
N GLY A 96 -12.58 -9.83 -19.24
CA GLY A 96 -11.81 -11.07 -19.34
C GLY A 96 -11.06 -11.34 -18.04
N ARG A 97 -10.75 -12.59 -17.73
CA ARG A 97 -10.05 -12.96 -16.49
C ARG A 97 -8.55 -13.01 -16.71
N VAL A 98 -7.78 -12.52 -15.75
CA VAL A 98 -6.32 -12.48 -15.84
C VAL A 98 -5.71 -13.87 -15.95
N ASP A 99 -6.33 -14.91 -15.37
CA ASP A 99 -5.88 -16.30 -15.40
C ASP A 99 -6.28 -17.07 -16.67
N GLU A 100 -7.18 -16.51 -17.48
CA GLU A 100 -7.56 -17.04 -18.80
C GLU A 100 -6.94 -16.20 -19.95
N GLY A 101 -6.46 -15.00 -19.63
CA GLY A 101 -6.01 -13.99 -20.57
C GLY A 101 -7.14 -13.14 -21.14
N PHE A 102 -6.80 -12.26 -22.09
CA PHE A 102 -7.72 -11.28 -22.65
C PHE A 102 -7.88 -11.45 -24.17
N PRO A 103 -8.73 -12.38 -24.66
CA PRO A 103 -8.78 -12.76 -26.08
C PRO A 103 -9.11 -11.61 -27.05
N LYS A 104 -9.78 -10.55 -26.57
CA LYS A 104 -10.12 -9.36 -27.36
C LYS A 104 -8.97 -8.38 -27.51
N PHE A 105 -7.84 -8.63 -26.86
CA PHE A 105 -6.68 -7.75 -26.82
C PHE A 105 -5.42 -8.49 -27.31
N PRO A 106 -4.38 -7.76 -27.76
CA PRO A 106 -3.17 -8.40 -28.22
C PRO A 106 -2.50 -9.22 -27.12
N LYS A 107 -2.26 -10.51 -27.38
CA LYS A 107 -1.66 -11.43 -26.41
C LYS A 107 -0.31 -10.93 -25.86
N HIS A 108 0.49 -10.27 -26.70
CA HIS A 108 1.80 -9.74 -26.29
C HIS A 108 1.68 -8.64 -25.24
N GLU A 109 0.64 -7.78 -25.32
CA GLU A 109 0.42 -6.71 -24.33
C GLU A 109 0.16 -7.31 -22.93
N TYR A 110 -0.73 -8.31 -22.86
CA TYR A 110 -1.02 -9.02 -21.61
C TYR A 110 0.22 -9.73 -21.05
N GLN A 111 0.99 -10.40 -21.89
CA GLN A 111 2.21 -11.09 -21.48
C GLN A 111 3.28 -10.10 -20.99
N SER A 112 3.43 -8.96 -21.65
CA SER A 112 4.32 -7.88 -21.23
C SER A 112 3.92 -7.34 -19.85
N TRP A 113 2.62 -7.09 -19.64
CA TRP A 113 2.10 -6.67 -18.34
C TRP A 113 2.43 -7.64 -17.22
N LEU A 114 2.14 -8.95 -17.39
CA LEU A 114 2.48 -9.95 -16.38
C LEU A 114 3.98 -10.00 -16.09
N ARG A 115 4.82 -9.83 -17.12
CA ARG A 115 6.27 -9.74 -16.95
C ARG A 115 6.66 -8.51 -16.12
N ILE A 116 6.12 -7.34 -16.44
CA ILE A 116 6.38 -6.08 -15.73
C ILE A 116 5.99 -6.18 -14.26
N TYR A 117 4.80 -6.74 -13.96
CA TYR A 117 4.37 -6.97 -12.59
C TYR A 117 5.40 -7.78 -11.81
N ARG A 118 5.84 -8.93 -12.34
CA ARG A 118 6.73 -9.84 -11.62
C ARG A 118 8.17 -9.36 -11.54
N GLU A 119 8.70 -8.78 -12.63
CA GLU A 119 10.13 -8.48 -12.74
C GLU A 119 10.51 -7.06 -12.27
N ILE A 120 9.59 -6.09 -12.37
CA ILE A 120 9.92 -4.67 -12.14
C ILE A 120 9.09 -4.05 -11.02
N ILE A 121 7.76 -4.26 -11.02
CA ILE A 121 6.87 -3.67 -10.01
C ILE A 121 7.05 -4.39 -8.66
N TRP A 122 6.91 -5.72 -8.65
CA TRP A 122 6.88 -6.52 -7.42
C TRP A 122 8.10 -6.35 -6.49
N PRO A 123 9.34 -6.18 -6.98
CA PRO A 123 10.47 -5.89 -6.10
C PRO A 123 10.27 -4.67 -5.18
N ASN A 124 9.59 -3.63 -5.65
CA ASN A 124 9.41 -2.37 -4.91
C ASN A 124 7.96 -2.11 -4.46
N PHE A 125 6.98 -2.84 -4.97
CA PHE A 125 5.58 -2.69 -4.63
C PHE A 125 4.97 -4.03 -4.22
N ASP A 126 4.15 -4.04 -3.18
CA ASP A 126 3.25 -5.17 -2.94
C ASP A 126 2.23 -5.25 -4.08
N LEU A 127 1.84 -6.47 -4.46
CA LEU A 127 0.80 -6.69 -5.46
C LEU A 127 -0.47 -7.13 -4.76
N THR A 128 -1.59 -6.51 -5.08
CA THR A 128 -2.86 -6.77 -4.38
C THR A 128 -4.02 -6.88 -5.36
N PRO A 129 -4.96 -7.84 -5.22
CA PRO A 129 -6.20 -7.75 -5.95
C PRO A 129 -7.01 -6.53 -5.51
N GLU A 130 -7.69 -5.88 -6.46
CA GLU A 130 -8.68 -4.84 -6.20
C GLU A 130 -10.08 -5.40 -6.42
N MET A 131 -10.38 -6.38 -5.55
CA MET A 131 -11.48 -7.33 -5.67
C MET A 131 -11.55 -7.94 -7.07
N LEU A 132 -12.72 -8.32 -7.60
CA LEU A 132 -12.76 -9.06 -8.87
C LEU A 132 -12.84 -8.13 -10.07
N THR A 133 -13.77 -7.17 -10.10
CA THR A 133 -14.05 -6.42 -11.35
C THR A 133 -13.86 -4.92 -11.25
N HIS A 134 -13.82 -4.38 -10.04
CA HIS A 134 -13.97 -2.98 -9.70
C HIS A 134 -15.27 -2.34 -10.27
N THR A 135 -16.27 -3.15 -10.63
CA THR A 135 -17.54 -2.71 -11.25
C THR A 135 -18.72 -3.46 -10.63
N ALA A 136 -19.37 -4.34 -11.39
CA ALA A 136 -20.42 -5.23 -10.94
C ALA A 136 -19.85 -6.43 -10.17
N VAL A 137 -20.56 -6.84 -9.13
CA VAL A 137 -20.25 -8.02 -8.33
C VAL A 137 -20.42 -9.27 -9.20
N VAL A 138 -19.49 -10.21 -9.04
CA VAL A 138 -19.50 -11.50 -9.75
C VAL A 138 -20.28 -12.54 -8.96
N ASP A 139 -21.18 -13.24 -9.63
CA ASP A 139 -21.74 -14.49 -9.13
C ASP A 139 -20.67 -15.59 -9.25
N LEU A 140 -20.18 -16.11 -8.12
CA LEU A 140 -19.03 -17.03 -8.11
C LEU A 140 -19.34 -18.43 -8.69
N GLU A 141 -20.62 -18.82 -8.77
CA GLU A 141 -21.01 -20.12 -9.35
C GLU A 141 -20.98 -20.08 -10.88
N THR A 142 -21.45 -18.97 -11.45
CA THR A 142 -21.61 -18.79 -12.90
C THR A 142 -20.52 -17.94 -13.54
N LEU A 143 -19.74 -17.22 -12.72
CA LEU A 143 -18.77 -16.19 -13.11
C LEU A 143 -19.36 -15.09 -13.99
N SER A 144 -20.65 -14.81 -13.80
CA SER A 144 -21.38 -13.77 -14.51
C SER A 144 -21.53 -12.50 -13.66
N LEU A 145 -21.66 -11.35 -14.33
CA LEU A 145 -21.89 -10.08 -13.63
C LEU A 145 -23.33 -10.00 -13.14
N THR A 146 -23.50 -9.61 -11.87
CA THR A 146 -24.81 -9.32 -11.27
C THR A 146 -25.22 -7.86 -11.51
N ASP A 147 -26.40 -7.47 -11.01
CA ASP A 147 -26.84 -6.06 -10.99
C ASP A 147 -26.29 -5.28 -9.77
N GLU A 148 -25.66 -5.95 -8.80
CA GLU A 148 -24.98 -5.30 -7.65
C GLU A 148 -23.59 -4.78 -8.05
N TRP A 149 -23.12 -3.71 -7.42
CA TRP A 149 -21.82 -3.10 -7.66
C TRP A 149 -20.90 -3.24 -6.44
N GLU A 150 -19.64 -3.58 -6.71
CA GLU A 150 -18.61 -3.78 -5.69
C GLU A 150 -18.43 -2.52 -4.82
N GLN A 151 -18.51 -1.33 -5.44
CA GLN A 151 -18.30 -0.06 -4.74
C GLN A 151 -19.59 0.69 -4.35
N VAL A 152 -20.77 0.08 -4.53
CA VAL A 152 -22.06 0.72 -4.15
C VAL A 152 -22.84 -0.17 -3.19
N GLU A 153 -23.30 -1.34 -3.64
CA GLU A 153 -24.02 -2.28 -2.79
C GLU A 153 -23.06 -2.95 -1.80
N TRP A 154 -21.88 -3.39 -2.24
CA TRP A 154 -20.88 -4.04 -1.38
C TRP A 154 -20.04 -3.07 -0.54
N VAL A 155 -20.47 -1.81 -0.44
CA VAL A 155 -20.08 -0.92 0.65
C VAL A 155 -20.54 -1.47 2.01
N ASP A 156 -21.67 -2.18 2.01
CA ASP A 156 -22.21 -2.96 3.13
C ASP A 156 -22.30 -4.44 2.69
N PRO A 157 -21.16 -5.13 2.57
CA PRO A 157 -21.12 -6.45 1.97
C PRO A 157 -21.80 -7.49 2.87
N PRO A 158 -22.24 -8.62 2.29
CA PRO A 158 -22.70 -9.73 3.10
C PRO A 158 -21.55 -10.30 3.93
N VAL A 159 -21.64 -10.19 5.26
CA VAL A 159 -20.59 -10.64 6.19
C VAL A 159 -20.61 -12.16 6.48
N ASP A 160 -21.41 -12.91 5.72
CA ASP A 160 -21.33 -14.37 5.68
C ASP A 160 -20.13 -14.83 4.83
N ASN A 161 -20.04 -16.13 4.54
CA ASN A 161 -18.91 -16.68 3.80
C ASN A 161 -18.73 -16.06 2.41
N ARG A 162 -19.77 -15.44 1.82
CA ARG A 162 -19.68 -14.84 0.48
C ARG A 162 -18.60 -13.78 0.37
N LEU A 163 -18.42 -12.93 1.38
CA LEU A 163 -17.35 -11.92 1.35
C LEU A 163 -15.96 -12.56 1.33
N THR A 164 -15.74 -13.56 2.18
CA THR A 164 -14.47 -14.29 2.23
C THR A 164 -14.22 -15.06 0.93
N ASP A 165 -15.21 -15.80 0.43
CA ASP A 165 -15.13 -16.57 -0.81
C ASP A 165 -14.83 -15.67 -2.02
N TYR A 166 -15.40 -14.46 -2.04
CA TYR A 166 -15.14 -13.47 -3.07
C TYR A 166 -13.69 -12.96 -3.06
N ILE A 167 -13.16 -12.69 -1.87
CA ILE A 167 -11.77 -12.26 -1.68
C ILE A 167 -10.81 -13.39 -2.03
N ILE A 168 -11.10 -14.63 -1.58
CA ILE A 168 -10.34 -15.84 -1.95
C ILE A 168 -10.27 -15.97 -3.46
N THR A 169 -11.42 -15.88 -4.14
CA THR A 169 -11.47 -16.00 -5.60
C THR A 169 -10.58 -14.94 -6.28
N ALA A 170 -10.59 -13.70 -5.78
CA ALA A 170 -9.75 -12.63 -6.32
C ALA A 170 -8.24 -12.91 -6.13
N MET A 171 -7.85 -13.41 -4.96
CA MET A 171 -6.46 -13.78 -4.67
C MET A 171 -6.01 -15.00 -5.49
N GLU A 172 -6.87 -16.02 -5.61
CA GLU A 172 -6.59 -17.22 -6.41
C GLU A 172 -6.37 -16.90 -7.89
N MET A 173 -7.18 -16.01 -8.48
CA MET A 173 -6.99 -15.59 -9.88
C MET A 173 -5.62 -14.95 -10.12
N LEU A 174 -5.10 -14.19 -9.16
CA LEU A 174 -3.75 -13.62 -9.24
C LEU A 174 -2.66 -14.67 -8.99
N ASN A 175 -2.85 -15.57 -8.02
CA ASN A 175 -1.93 -16.68 -7.75
C ASN A 175 -1.80 -17.63 -8.96
N ASN A 176 -2.89 -17.87 -9.70
CA ASN A 176 -2.88 -18.66 -10.93
C ASN A 176 -1.93 -18.09 -12.00
N VAL A 177 -1.66 -16.79 -11.95
CA VAL A 177 -0.67 -16.11 -12.79
C VAL A 177 0.56 -15.69 -11.99
N GLY A 178 0.90 -16.39 -10.91
CA GLY A 178 2.14 -16.19 -10.16
C GLY A 178 2.30 -14.78 -9.58
N ILE A 179 1.21 -14.15 -9.15
CA ILE A 179 1.20 -12.89 -8.43
C ILE A 179 0.79 -13.17 -6.97
N PRO A 180 1.62 -12.82 -5.97
CA PRO A 180 1.55 -13.38 -4.61
C PRO A 180 0.46 -12.80 -3.70
N CYS A 181 -0.11 -11.63 -3.97
CA CYS A 181 -1.18 -11.03 -3.15
C CYS A 181 -0.83 -10.79 -1.66
N GLU A 182 0.12 -9.90 -1.34
CA GLU A 182 0.53 -9.61 0.06
C GLU A 182 -0.54 -8.88 0.90
N GLY A 183 -1.66 -8.53 0.29
CA GLY A 183 -2.79 -7.84 0.88
C GLY A 183 -3.87 -7.65 -0.16
N VAL A 184 -4.84 -6.78 0.13
CA VAL A 184 -5.92 -6.47 -0.82
C VAL A 184 -6.18 -4.97 -0.93
N THR A 185 -6.88 -4.59 -2.00
CA THR A 185 -7.35 -3.22 -2.25
C THR A 185 -8.87 -3.23 -2.32
N SER A 186 -9.50 -2.29 -1.62
CA SER A 186 -10.94 -2.10 -1.67
C SER A 186 -11.29 -1.24 -2.89
N PRO A 187 -12.10 -1.73 -3.85
CA PRO A 187 -12.59 -0.90 -4.94
C PRO A 187 -13.52 0.18 -4.38
N GLY A 188 -13.08 1.44 -4.45
CA GLY A 188 -13.82 2.59 -3.95
C GLY A 188 -14.19 2.48 -2.46
N ALA A 189 -15.43 2.07 -2.17
CA ALA A 189 -15.97 1.98 -0.82
C ALA A 189 -16.32 0.56 -0.38
N PHE A 190 -15.87 -0.48 -1.10
CA PHE A 190 -16.09 -1.88 -0.76
C PHE A 190 -15.73 -2.19 0.70
N GLY A 191 -16.63 -2.83 1.45
CA GLY A 191 -16.40 -3.19 2.85
C GLY A 191 -16.46 -2.05 3.86
N LYS A 192 -16.59 -0.79 3.42
CA LYS A 192 -16.44 0.40 4.28
C LYS A 192 -17.40 0.48 5.46
N ARG A 193 -18.66 0.02 5.31
CA ARG A 193 -19.64 0.04 6.41
C ARG A 193 -19.48 -1.14 7.39
N GLN A 194 -18.66 -2.12 7.04
CA GLN A 194 -18.41 -3.34 7.81
C GLN A 194 -16.91 -3.61 7.95
N GLU A 195 -16.08 -2.58 8.11
CA GLU A 195 -14.61 -2.68 8.04
C GLU A 195 -14.03 -3.78 8.93
N ALA A 196 -14.55 -3.96 10.16
CA ALA A 196 -14.09 -5.03 11.03
C ALA A 196 -14.37 -6.43 10.45
N ALA A 197 -15.53 -6.65 9.83
CA ALA A 197 -15.85 -7.92 9.18
C ALA A 197 -15.04 -8.09 7.88
N TYR A 198 -14.88 -7.02 7.10
CA TYR A 198 -14.03 -6.99 5.92
C TYR A 198 -12.58 -7.36 6.25
N ALA A 199 -11.97 -6.71 7.24
CA ALA A 199 -10.61 -7.03 7.69
C ALA A 199 -10.47 -8.49 8.16
N ARG A 200 -11.52 -9.07 8.76
CA ARG A 200 -11.53 -10.50 9.12
C ARG A 200 -11.57 -11.39 7.88
N ALA A 201 -12.42 -11.08 6.91
CA ALA A 201 -12.53 -11.83 5.67
C ALA A 201 -11.22 -11.80 4.87
N VAL A 202 -10.55 -10.64 4.79
CA VAL A 202 -9.21 -10.50 4.19
C VAL A 202 -8.18 -11.36 4.91
N LEU A 203 -8.15 -11.32 6.25
CA LEU A 203 -7.23 -12.12 7.04
C LEU A 203 -7.43 -13.62 6.79
N THR A 204 -8.68 -14.09 6.85
CA THR A 204 -9.02 -15.48 6.55
C THR A 204 -8.59 -15.87 5.14
N ALA A 205 -8.96 -15.08 4.13
CA ALA A 205 -8.60 -15.34 2.74
C ALA A 205 -7.07 -15.42 2.53
N SER A 206 -6.32 -14.51 3.16
CA SER A 206 -4.85 -14.51 3.12
C SER A 206 -4.24 -15.77 3.75
N GLN A 207 -4.79 -16.23 4.87
CA GLN A 207 -4.34 -17.47 5.51
C GLN A 207 -4.66 -18.71 4.66
N GLU A 208 -5.81 -18.73 4.00
CA GLU A 208 -6.23 -19.85 3.16
C GLU A 208 -5.44 -19.92 1.84
N VAL A 209 -5.26 -18.78 1.17
CA VAL A 209 -4.67 -18.72 -0.17
C VAL A 209 -3.14 -18.64 -0.13
N ASN A 210 -2.59 -17.86 0.81
CA ASN A 210 -1.16 -17.56 0.86
C ASN A 210 -0.45 -18.11 2.11
N ASN A 211 -1.19 -18.66 3.07
CA ASN A 211 -0.67 -18.98 4.40
C ASN A 211 0.06 -17.78 5.04
N ASP A 212 -0.41 -16.56 4.76
CA ASP A 212 0.12 -15.33 5.34
C ASP A 212 -0.74 -14.89 6.53
N PRO A 213 -0.22 -14.94 7.76
CA PRO A 213 -0.93 -14.54 8.98
C PRO A 213 -0.93 -13.02 9.23
N ARG A 214 -0.21 -12.23 8.41
CA ARG A 214 -0.01 -10.78 8.62
C ARG A 214 -0.23 -9.96 7.33
N PRO A 215 -1.39 -10.10 6.67
CA PRO A 215 -1.70 -9.29 5.50
C PRO A 215 -1.96 -7.83 5.87
N PHE A 216 -2.14 -7.01 4.84
CA PHE A 216 -2.69 -5.68 4.96
C PHE A 216 -3.88 -5.47 4.02
N TYR A 217 -4.60 -4.38 4.21
CA TYR A 217 -5.56 -3.88 3.21
C TYR A 217 -5.45 -2.37 3.04
N PHE A 218 -5.83 -1.90 1.86
CA PHE A 218 -6.12 -0.48 1.60
C PHE A 218 -7.63 -0.28 1.43
N LEU A 219 -8.18 0.74 2.10
CA LEU A 219 -9.59 1.12 2.06
C LEU A 219 -9.77 2.64 2.20
N TRP A 220 -8.96 3.28 3.04
CA TRP A 220 -9.18 4.66 3.43
C TRP A 220 -8.21 5.63 2.76
N LEU A 221 -8.79 6.56 2.00
CA LEU A 221 -8.16 7.81 1.62
C LEU A 221 -8.64 8.93 2.56
N LYS A 222 -7.73 9.41 3.40
CA LYS A 222 -8.00 10.48 4.39
C LYS A 222 -7.00 11.62 4.22
N HIS A 223 -7.43 12.68 3.54
CA HIS A 223 -6.55 13.82 3.21
C HIS A 223 -6.77 15.04 4.12
N ASP A 224 -7.69 14.93 5.07
CA ASP A 224 -8.09 15.95 6.04
C ASP A 224 -7.82 15.55 7.51
N GLU A 225 -7.49 14.28 7.75
CA GLU A 225 -7.11 13.73 9.07
C GLU A 225 -5.64 13.34 9.11
N LEU A 226 -5.00 13.32 10.29
CA LEU A 226 -3.65 12.78 10.42
C LEU A 226 -3.65 11.26 10.13
N PRO A 227 -2.66 10.74 9.38
CA PRO A 227 -2.59 9.33 9.07
C PRO A 227 -2.22 8.49 10.30
N ASP A 228 -2.69 7.24 10.30
CA ASP A 228 -2.36 6.20 11.26
C ASP A 228 -2.35 4.84 10.53
N VAL A 229 -1.93 3.77 11.21
CA VAL A 229 -1.93 2.39 10.68
C VAL A 229 -2.68 1.48 11.67
N PRO A 230 -4.02 1.45 11.63
CA PRO A 230 -4.81 0.62 12.53
C PRO A 230 -4.51 -0.88 12.40
N ILE A 231 -4.38 -1.57 13.54
CA ILE A 231 -4.19 -3.02 13.60
C ILE A 231 -5.45 -3.71 14.14
N TYR A 232 -5.96 -4.71 13.41
CA TYR A 232 -7.17 -5.47 13.75
C TYR A 232 -6.92 -6.96 13.96
N HIS A 233 -7.90 -7.63 14.58
CA HIS A 233 -7.97 -9.09 14.76
C HIS A 233 -6.68 -9.70 15.32
N VAL A 234 -6.09 -9.05 16.32
CA VAL A 234 -4.83 -9.45 16.93
C VAL A 234 -5.00 -10.76 17.72
N GLU A 235 -4.26 -11.80 17.32
CA GLU A 235 -3.96 -12.98 18.13
C GLU A 235 -2.45 -13.05 18.35
N LYS A 236 -1.99 -12.31 19.37
CA LYS A 236 -0.57 -12.01 19.59
C LYS A 236 0.31 -13.26 19.72
N GLU A 237 -0.16 -14.29 20.41
CA GLU A 237 0.58 -15.54 20.64
C GLU A 237 0.75 -16.37 19.36
N LYS A 238 -0.12 -16.17 18.37
CA LYS A 238 -0.06 -16.85 17.08
C LYS A 238 0.63 -16.01 16.00
N GLY A 239 0.98 -14.75 16.30
CA GLY A 239 1.54 -13.82 15.32
C GLY A 239 0.57 -13.45 14.20
N ILE A 240 -0.74 -13.46 14.49
CA ILE A 240 -1.81 -13.15 13.55
C ILE A 240 -2.34 -11.75 13.84
N ALA A 241 -2.39 -10.91 12.82
CA ALA A 241 -3.04 -9.61 12.84
C ALA A 241 -3.21 -9.11 11.40
N ILE A 242 -4.01 -8.06 11.19
CA ILE A 242 -4.12 -7.40 9.89
C ILE A 242 -3.99 -5.89 10.05
N ALA A 243 -3.23 -5.25 9.15
CA ALA A 243 -3.03 -3.81 9.15
C ALA A 243 -3.94 -3.11 8.11
N SER A 244 -4.54 -1.99 8.52
CA SER A 244 -5.19 -1.04 7.62
C SER A 244 -4.16 0.01 7.21
N ILE A 245 -3.81 0.07 5.93
CA ILE A 245 -2.96 1.12 5.41
C ILE A 245 -3.86 2.26 4.91
N VAL A 246 -3.61 3.46 5.43
CA VAL A 246 -4.42 4.65 5.15
C VAL A 246 -3.59 5.63 4.34
N SER A 247 -4.11 6.07 3.20
CA SER A 247 -3.45 7.14 2.44
C SER A 247 -3.76 8.51 3.04
N CYS A 248 -2.76 9.36 3.04
CA CYS A 248 -2.76 10.64 3.76
C CYS A 248 -3.00 11.87 2.86
N ALA A 249 -3.07 11.63 1.55
CA ALA A 249 -3.24 12.65 0.51
C ALA A 249 -4.39 12.26 -0.42
N GLY A 250 -4.94 13.24 -1.13
CA GLY A 250 -5.91 12.97 -2.18
C GLY A 250 -5.25 12.46 -3.45
N ASP A 251 -6.04 11.87 -4.33
CA ASP A 251 -5.58 11.59 -5.69
C ASP A 251 -5.48 12.90 -6.47
N TRP A 252 -4.29 13.48 -6.47
CA TRP A 252 -3.95 14.68 -7.21
C TRP A 252 -2.92 14.37 -8.31
N PHE A 253 -2.86 13.10 -8.77
CA PHE A 253 -2.03 12.63 -9.87
C PHE A 253 -2.82 12.43 -11.17
N GLY A 254 -3.98 13.06 -11.35
CA GLY A 254 -4.82 12.82 -12.52
C GLY A 254 -6.28 12.50 -12.21
N GLY A 255 -6.55 12.04 -10.98
CA GLY A 255 -7.83 11.45 -10.63
C GLY A 255 -8.02 10.06 -11.23
N TRP A 256 -8.93 9.27 -10.69
CA TRP A 256 -9.36 7.98 -11.28
C TRP A 256 -9.91 8.13 -12.71
N THR A 257 -10.39 9.32 -13.08
CA THR A 257 -10.87 9.58 -14.44
C THR A 257 -9.78 9.92 -15.45
N GLY A 258 -8.60 10.39 -15.01
CA GLY A 258 -7.63 11.02 -15.92
C GLY A 258 -8.17 12.26 -16.63
N TYR A 259 -9.06 13.02 -15.98
CA TYR A 259 -9.60 14.29 -16.49
C TYR A 259 -9.02 15.52 -15.79
N ASP A 260 -8.64 15.37 -14.52
CA ASP A 260 -8.12 16.46 -13.71
C ASP A 260 -6.60 16.47 -13.84
N LEU A 261 -5.97 17.55 -14.30
CA LEU A 261 -4.54 17.62 -14.65
C LEU A 261 -3.54 17.20 -13.55
N GLY A 262 -4.01 17.01 -12.32
CA GLY A 262 -3.18 16.85 -11.14
C GLY A 262 -2.54 18.15 -10.69
N ASP A 263 -1.97 18.15 -9.49
CA ASP A 263 -1.34 19.34 -8.91
C ASP A 263 -0.29 18.94 -7.86
N PRO A 264 1.01 19.10 -8.14
CA PRO A 264 2.06 18.73 -7.21
C PRO A 264 2.06 19.63 -5.96
N ASP A 265 1.57 20.88 -6.03
CA ASP A 265 1.54 21.82 -4.90
C ASP A 265 0.54 21.40 -3.82
N ARG A 266 -0.47 20.61 -4.19
CA ARG A 266 -1.39 20.02 -3.20
C ARG A 266 -0.67 19.01 -2.31
N PHE A 267 0.32 18.29 -2.85
CA PHE A 267 1.18 17.41 -2.07
C PHE A 267 2.22 18.22 -1.29
N ILE A 268 3.13 18.88 -2.01
CA ILE A 268 4.24 19.63 -1.44
C ILE A 268 4.60 20.75 -2.40
N THR A 269 4.57 22.00 -1.97
CA THR A 269 4.90 23.17 -2.81
C THR A 269 6.41 23.24 -3.12
N ASP A 270 6.80 24.03 -4.14
CA ASP A 270 8.21 24.22 -4.53
C ASP A 270 9.11 24.75 -3.40
N ASP A 271 8.58 25.53 -2.46
CA ASP A 271 9.31 26.01 -1.29
C ASP A 271 9.37 24.97 -0.14
N LEU A 272 8.78 23.80 -0.35
CA LEU A 272 8.70 22.66 0.57
C LEU A 272 7.95 22.94 1.88
N GLN A 273 7.27 24.09 1.99
CA GLN A 273 6.57 24.51 3.22
C GLN A 273 5.07 24.24 3.19
N GLY A 274 4.47 24.23 2.00
CA GLY A 274 3.04 24.11 1.77
C GLY A 274 2.61 22.75 1.23
N GLY A 275 1.30 22.58 1.06
CA GLY A 275 0.69 21.31 0.67
C GLY A 275 0.41 20.38 1.85
N ARG A 276 -0.01 19.16 1.54
CA ARG A 276 -0.45 18.16 2.52
C ARG A 276 0.69 17.47 3.26
N LEU A 277 1.82 17.25 2.59
CA LEU A 277 2.90 16.40 3.09
C LEU A 277 3.73 17.05 4.20
N PRO A 278 4.15 18.34 4.14
CA PRO A 278 5.04 18.91 5.15
C PRO A 278 4.52 18.82 6.60
N PRO A 279 3.22 19.06 6.90
CA PRO A 279 2.69 18.87 8.25
C PRO A 279 2.71 17.41 8.76
N ILE A 280 2.64 16.42 7.86
CA ILE A 280 2.72 14.99 8.18
C ILE A 280 4.17 14.61 8.45
N LEU A 281 5.08 15.01 7.56
CA LEU A 281 6.51 14.75 7.67
C LEU A 281 7.09 15.39 8.93
N GLY A 282 6.68 16.62 9.26
CA GLY A 282 7.09 17.30 10.49
C GLY A 282 6.59 16.66 11.79
N LYS A 283 5.61 15.74 11.70
CA LYS A 283 5.14 14.91 12.82
C LYS A 283 5.70 13.48 12.79
N GLU A 284 6.53 13.17 11.80
CA GLU A 284 7.10 11.84 11.58
C GLU A 284 6.03 10.74 11.49
N LEU A 285 4.89 11.03 10.85
CA LEU A 285 3.81 10.05 10.62
C LEU A 285 3.94 9.39 9.24
N PRO A 286 3.45 8.15 9.03
CA PRO A 286 3.42 7.51 7.72
C PRO A 286 2.82 8.40 6.65
N CYS A 287 3.58 8.60 5.59
CA CYS A 287 3.22 9.46 4.48
C CYS A 287 2.93 8.58 3.25
N VAL A 288 1.71 8.05 3.19
CA VAL A 288 1.26 7.16 2.12
C VAL A 288 0.47 7.98 1.10
N LEU A 289 0.97 8.06 -0.13
CA LEU A 289 0.33 8.72 -1.26
C LEU A 289 -0.57 7.73 -2.00
N VAL A 290 -1.55 8.23 -2.76
CA VAL A 290 -2.41 7.40 -3.61
C VAL A 290 -2.64 8.07 -4.95
N GLY A 291 -2.61 7.28 -6.02
CA GLY A 291 -3.06 7.68 -7.35
C GLY A 291 -3.67 6.50 -8.08
N HIS A 292 -4.49 6.78 -9.09
CA HIS A 292 -5.09 5.74 -9.92
C HIS A 292 -4.38 5.65 -11.26
N TRP A 293 -4.25 4.43 -11.77
CA TRP A 293 -3.52 4.11 -12.98
C TRP A 293 -3.96 4.93 -14.22
N PRO A 294 -5.26 5.14 -14.46
CA PRO A 294 -5.74 6.00 -15.55
C PRO A 294 -5.33 7.48 -15.39
N GLY A 295 -5.21 7.96 -14.15
CA GLY A 295 -4.71 9.29 -13.81
C GLY A 295 -3.24 9.47 -14.18
N PHE A 296 -2.40 8.49 -13.82
CA PHE A 296 -0.98 8.50 -14.20
C PHE A 296 -0.79 8.48 -15.71
N TYR A 297 -1.55 7.65 -16.44
CA TYR A 297 -1.48 7.55 -17.89
C TYR A 297 -2.04 8.80 -18.60
N PHE A 298 -3.07 9.41 -18.02
CA PHE A 298 -3.74 10.62 -18.50
C PHE A 298 -4.00 10.61 -20.01
N ASN A 299 -4.75 9.60 -20.48
CA ASN A 299 -5.08 9.42 -21.90
C ASN A 299 -3.87 9.38 -22.86
N GLY A 300 -2.68 9.00 -22.37
CA GLY A 300 -1.44 8.92 -23.15
C GLY A 300 -0.54 10.14 -23.03
N GLU A 301 -1.00 11.23 -22.41
CA GLU A 301 -0.19 12.42 -22.15
C GLU A 301 0.73 12.27 -20.93
N LYS A 302 0.47 11.27 -20.07
CA LYS A 302 1.29 10.93 -18.89
C LYS A 302 1.45 12.06 -17.87
N LEU A 303 0.52 13.02 -17.84
CA LEU A 303 0.62 14.20 -16.97
C LEU A 303 0.63 13.82 -15.49
N GLY A 304 -0.17 12.83 -15.09
CA GLY A 304 -0.14 12.31 -13.72
C GLY A 304 1.21 11.72 -13.31
N PHE A 305 1.89 11.06 -14.25
CA PHE A 305 3.25 10.57 -14.03
C PHE A 305 4.26 11.72 -13.91
N ASP A 306 4.11 12.81 -14.65
CA ASP A 306 4.96 14.00 -14.49
C ASP A 306 4.72 14.73 -13.16
N VAL A 307 3.47 14.72 -12.66
CA VAL A 307 3.17 15.19 -11.29
C VAL A 307 3.90 14.32 -10.26
N LEU A 308 3.90 12.99 -10.41
CA LEU A 308 4.65 12.08 -9.53
C LEU A 308 6.16 12.39 -9.53
N LYS A 309 6.76 12.59 -10.71
CA LYS A 309 8.17 12.98 -10.83
C LYS A 309 8.47 14.27 -10.08
N THR A 310 7.59 15.26 -10.22
CA THR A 310 7.72 16.56 -9.53
C THR A 310 7.62 16.39 -8.01
N VAL A 311 6.62 15.65 -7.52
CA VAL A 311 6.45 15.38 -6.08
C VAL A 311 7.66 14.62 -5.52
N LYS A 312 8.18 13.61 -6.23
CA LYS A 312 9.37 12.88 -5.84
C LYS A 312 10.60 13.78 -5.76
N SER A 313 10.83 14.63 -6.76
CA SER A 313 11.93 15.60 -6.74
C SER A 313 11.86 16.51 -5.52
N ARG A 314 10.67 17.02 -5.19
CA ARG A 314 10.48 17.88 -4.00
C ARG A 314 10.68 17.13 -2.69
N LEU A 315 10.33 15.84 -2.63
CA LEU A 315 10.62 14.98 -1.47
C LEU A 315 12.13 14.72 -1.32
N ASP A 316 12.86 14.58 -2.43
CA ASP A 316 14.32 14.47 -2.42
C ASP A 316 14.97 15.78 -1.96
N ASP A 317 14.47 16.94 -2.41
CA ASP A 317 14.94 18.25 -1.93
C ASP A 317 14.61 18.49 -0.44
N TYR A 318 13.51 17.90 0.06
CA TYR A 318 13.14 17.92 1.47
C TYR A 318 14.12 17.09 2.34
N ASP A 319 14.65 16.00 1.80
CA ASP A 319 15.55 15.05 2.48
C ASP A 319 16.81 14.73 1.65
N PRO A 320 17.68 15.73 1.37
CA PRO A 320 18.77 15.61 0.40
C PRO A 320 19.88 14.66 0.84
N ASP A 321 19.93 14.27 2.11
CA ASP A 321 20.90 13.34 2.67
C ASP A 321 20.30 12.00 3.12
N GLY A 322 18.99 11.78 2.87
CA GLY A 322 18.29 10.55 3.18
C GLY A 322 18.20 10.25 4.69
N THR A 323 18.17 11.28 5.54
CA THR A 323 18.14 11.11 7.00
C THR A 323 16.76 11.28 7.61
N LYS A 324 15.76 11.77 6.86
CA LYS A 324 14.42 12.08 7.36
C LYS A 324 13.34 11.10 6.91
N THR A 325 13.50 10.48 5.75
CA THR A 325 12.45 9.71 5.08
C THR A 325 12.96 8.37 4.56
N ILE A 326 12.07 7.39 4.45
CA ILE A 326 12.40 6.07 3.88
C ILE A 326 11.23 5.53 3.07
N TRP A 327 11.47 5.18 1.81
CA TRP A 327 10.47 4.50 0.99
C TRP A 327 10.30 3.05 1.42
N MET A 328 9.05 2.65 1.68
CA MET A 328 8.68 1.33 2.14
C MET A 328 7.46 0.81 1.36
N LYS A 329 7.36 -0.50 1.23
CA LYS A 329 6.14 -1.18 0.81
C LYS A 329 5.04 -1.01 1.86
N ASN A 330 3.79 -1.22 1.46
CA ASN A 330 2.66 -1.14 2.40
C ASN A 330 2.70 -2.27 3.43
N SER A 331 3.07 -3.48 3.01
CA SER A 331 3.30 -4.63 3.89
C SER A 331 4.41 -4.35 4.91
N GLU A 332 5.52 -3.75 4.47
CA GLU A 332 6.63 -3.35 5.34
C GLU A 332 6.18 -2.36 6.42
N ILE A 333 5.34 -1.36 6.06
CA ILE A 333 4.73 -0.42 7.03
C ILE A 333 3.81 -1.19 7.98
N GLY A 334 2.91 -2.03 7.47
CA GLY A 334 1.98 -2.82 8.28
C GLY A 334 2.70 -3.71 9.30
N HIS A 335 3.72 -4.47 8.85
CA HIS A 335 4.52 -5.33 9.72
C HIS A 335 5.29 -4.55 10.77
N TYR A 336 5.84 -3.37 10.42
CA TYR A 336 6.51 -2.50 11.39
C TYR A 336 5.55 -2.02 12.48
N TRP A 337 4.33 -1.61 12.13
CA TRP A 337 3.33 -1.17 13.11
C TRP A 337 2.85 -2.31 14.00
N MET A 338 2.61 -3.51 13.43
CA MET A 338 2.32 -4.71 14.23
C MET A 338 3.45 -5.00 15.23
N ALA A 339 4.71 -5.00 14.79
CA ALA A 339 5.84 -5.21 15.69
C ALA A 339 5.98 -4.10 16.73
N ARG A 340 5.75 -2.84 16.35
CA ARG A 340 5.78 -1.67 17.22
C ARG A 340 4.76 -1.76 18.36
N GLU A 341 3.55 -2.19 18.07
CA GLU A 341 2.47 -2.26 19.07
C GLU A 341 2.50 -3.55 19.88
N LEU A 342 2.94 -4.66 19.27
CA LEU A 342 2.71 -6.00 19.82
C LEU A 342 3.97 -6.66 20.37
N THR A 343 5.17 -6.09 20.19
CA THR A 343 6.41 -6.62 20.81
C THR A 343 6.44 -6.36 22.31
N ASP A 344 6.67 -7.38 23.11
CA ASP A 344 6.92 -7.24 24.55
C ASP A 344 8.36 -6.81 24.80
N ILE A 345 8.54 -5.76 25.60
CA ILE A 345 9.85 -5.21 25.95
C ILE A 345 10.04 -5.30 27.46
N THR A 346 11.08 -6.02 27.88
CA THR A 346 11.48 -6.15 29.29
C THR A 346 12.87 -5.58 29.50
N VAL A 347 13.00 -4.59 30.38
CA VAL A 347 14.28 -3.97 30.74
C VAL A 347 14.81 -4.59 32.03
N LEU A 348 15.92 -5.31 31.94
CA LEU A 348 16.61 -5.94 33.07
C LEU A 348 17.78 -5.07 33.50
N GLU A 349 17.49 -4.00 34.26
CA GLU A 349 18.47 -2.95 34.55
C GLU A 349 19.73 -3.45 35.27
N LYS A 350 19.58 -4.36 36.25
CA LYS A 350 20.70 -4.90 37.03
C LYS A 350 21.67 -5.72 36.17
N GLU A 351 21.14 -6.37 35.15
CA GLU A 351 21.90 -7.22 34.22
C GLU A 351 22.37 -6.45 33.00
N ARG A 352 21.98 -5.17 32.86
CA ARG A 352 22.22 -4.35 31.68
C ARG A 352 21.72 -5.01 30.40
N LYS A 353 20.51 -5.58 30.45
CA LYS A 353 19.89 -6.26 29.31
C LYS A 353 18.53 -5.68 28.96
N ILE A 354 18.18 -5.76 27.68
CA ILE A 354 16.81 -5.55 27.18
C ILE A 354 16.41 -6.83 26.46
N ARG A 355 15.24 -7.38 26.81
CA ARG A 355 14.66 -8.54 26.14
C ARG A 355 13.44 -8.08 25.35
N LEU A 356 13.42 -8.47 24.08
CA LEU A 356 12.32 -8.27 23.15
C LEU A 356 11.70 -9.65 22.89
N SER A 357 10.39 -9.78 22.98
CA SER A 357 9.67 -11.01 22.63
C SER A 357 8.55 -10.67 21.67
N THR A 358 8.54 -11.29 20.48
CA THR A 358 7.55 -10.98 19.45
C THR A 358 7.19 -12.20 18.60
N GLN A 359 5.96 -12.20 18.08
CA GLN A 359 5.50 -13.07 16.99
C GLN A 359 5.34 -12.30 15.67
N PHE A 360 5.73 -11.02 15.66
CA PHE A 360 5.60 -10.09 14.54
C PHE A 360 7.01 -9.65 14.12
N PRO A 361 7.64 -10.38 13.18
CA PRO A 361 8.95 -10.02 12.68
C PRO A 361 8.87 -8.73 11.85
N THR A 362 9.93 -7.93 11.89
CA THR A 362 10.05 -6.75 11.03
C THR A 362 11.51 -6.36 10.84
N ALA A 363 11.82 -5.77 9.69
CA ALA A 363 13.14 -5.22 9.44
C ALA A 363 13.30 -3.85 10.10
N ASN A 364 14.55 -3.47 10.40
CA ASN A 364 14.91 -2.13 10.87
C ASN A 364 14.16 -1.67 12.15
N PHE A 365 13.75 -2.60 13.00
CA PHE A 365 13.11 -2.28 14.28
C PHE A 365 14.02 -1.39 15.10
N THR A 366 13.53 -0.17 15.37
CA THR A 366 14.36 0.89 15.94
C THR A 366 13.81 1.30 17.30
N MET A 367 14.71 1.40 18.28
CA MET A 367 14.37 1.86 19.62
C MET A 367 15.36 2.89 20.12
N SER A 368 14.87 3.84 20.92
CA SER A 368 15.67 4.75 21.72
C SER A 368 15.80 4.21 23.14
N ILE A 369 17.01 4.25 23.68
CA ILE A 369 17.33 3.96 25.08
C ILE A 369 17.76 5.28 25.73
N GLU A 370 17.12 5.68 26.82
CA GLU A 370 17.48 6.87 27.59
C GLU A 370 18.74 6.63 28.45
N SER A 371 19.86 6.37 27.78
CA SER A 371 21.18 6.18 28.35
C SER A 371 22.25 6.29 27.26
N LEU A 372 23.48 6.64 27.65
CA LEU A 372 24.64 6.62 26.75
C LEU A 372 25.32 5.25 26.80
N VAL A 373 24.90 4.35 25.92
CA VAL A 373 25.44 3.00 25.85
C VAL A 373 26.67 3.01 24.95
N ARG A 374 27.83 2.59 25.47
CA ARG A 374 29.11 2.56 24.75
C ARG A 374 29.25 1.35 23.84
N HIS A 375 28.53 0.28 24.13
CA HIS A 375 28.65 -0.99 23.43
C HIS A 375 27.36 -1.80 23.56
N ILE A 376 26.89 -2.37 22.45
CA ILE A 376 25.66 -3.15 22.38
C ILE A 376 25.94 -4.46 21.66
N LYS A 377 25.51 -5.56 22.29
CA LYS A 377 25.43 -6.86 21.63
C LYS A 377 23.97 -7.21 21.36
N ALA A 378 23.63 -7.60 20.15
CA ALA A 378 22.34 -8.17 19.79
C ALA A 378 22.53 -9.62 19.34
N LYS A 379 21.79 -10.57 19.93
CA LYS A 379 21.93 -12.01 19.61
C LYS A 379 23.38 -12.53 19.72
N GLY A 380 24.17 -11.94 20.61
CA GLY A 380 25.59 -12.29 20.83
C GLY A 380 26.59 -11.58 19.91
N TRP A 381 26.14 -10.84 18.90
CA TRP A 381 26.98 -10.10 17.94
C TRP A 381 27.08 -8.62 18.31
N ASP A 382 28.25 -8.03 18.09
CA ASP A 382 28.48 -6.61 18.33
C ASP A 382 27.78 -5.76 17.27
N LEU A 383 26.97 -4.80 17.71
CA LEU A 383 26.42 -3.79 16.82
C LEU A 383 27.49 -2.75 16.50
N ARG A 384 27.51 -2.28 15.24
CA ARG A 384 28.47 -1.25 14.83
C ARG A 384 28.01 0.13 15.32
N GLU A 385 28.86 0.84 16.05
CA GLU A 385 28.59 2.24 16.36
C GLU A 385 28.68 3.08 15.08
N VAL A 386 27.72 3.99 14.90
CA VAL A 386 27.76 5.05 13.89
C VAL A 386 27.62 6.42 14.55
N HIS A 387 28.04 7.46 13.84
CA HIS A 387 28.14 8.82 14.37
C HIS A 387 27.24 9.83 13.65
N SER A 388 26.39 9.36 12.73
CA SER A 388 25.44 10.19 12.00
C SER A 388 24.16 9.40 11.72
N ARG A 389 23.02 10.10 11.55
CA ARG A 389 21.77 9.47 11.10
C ARG A 389 21.87 8.94 9.67
N ARG A 390 22.77 9.48 8.85
CA ARG A 390 23.03 9.02 7.48
C ARG A 390 23.59 7.60 7.46
N ASP A 391 24.48 7.29 8.39
CA ASP A 391 25.09 5.96 8.53
C ASP A 391 24.23 4.99 9.37
N PHE A 392 23.13 5.47 9.96
CA PHE A 392 22.23 4.67 10.79
C PHE A 392 21.40 3.72 9.90
N GLN A 393 21.65 2.43 10.09
CA GLN A 393 21.08 1.32 9.34
C GLN A 393 20.94 0.09 10.24
N ARG A 394 20.41 -1.02 9.71
CA ARG A 394 20.37 -2.29 10.45
C ARG A 394 21.73 -2.67 11.05
N ASP A 395 21.67 -3.32 12.21
CA ASP A 395 22.83 -3.79 12.98
C ASP A 395 23.79 -2.67 13.42
N THR A 396 23.25 -1.47 13.63
CA THR A 396 24.01 -0.32 14.13
C THR A 396 23.37 0.31 15.37
N PHE A 397 24.17 1.08 16.10
CA PHE A 397 23.66 1.98 17.13
C PHE A 397 24.26 3.38 16.99
N LEU A 398 23.48 4.39 17.36
CA LEU A 398 23.81 5.81 17.25
C LEU A 398 23.61 6.48 18.60
N ARG A 399 24.62 7.23 19.07
CA ARG A 399 24.50 8.06 20.28
C ARG A 399 24.21 9.50 19.86
N GLU A 400 23.10 10.06 20.34
CA GLU A 400 22.70 11.44 20.05
C GLU A 400 22.10 12.06 21.32
N GLY A 401 22.68 13.17 21.77
CA GLY A 401 22.26 13.84 23.01
C GLY A 401 22.41 12.94 24.25
N LYS A 402 21.29 12.60 24.90
CA LYS A 402 21.24 11.73 26.09
C LYS A 402 20.72 10.31 25.77
N GLN A 403 20.53 10.00 24.49
CA GLN A 403 19.91 8.77 24.05
C GLN A 403 20.88 7.94 23.20
N THR A 404 20.66 6.62 23.22
CA THR A 404 21.25 5.69 22.26
C THR A 404 20.14 5.06 21.44
N PHE A 405 20.20 5.22 20.13
CA PHE A 405 19.30 4.56 19.18
C PHE A 405 19.92 3.26 18.71
N VAL A 406 19.09 2.23 18.57
CA VAL A 406 19.49 0.89 18.16
C VAL A 406 18.58 0.45 17.04
N ALA A 407 19.15 -0.05 15.94
CA ALA A 407 18.41 -0.60 14.82
C ALA A 407 18.82 -2.06 14.58
N ILE A 408 17.85 -2.97 14.64
CA ILE A 408 18.03 -4.41 14.42
C ILE A 408 16.83 -4.98 13.66
N ASP A 409 17.01 -6.11 12.99
CA ASP A 409 15.88 -6.88 12.50
C ASP A 409 15.28 -7.73 13.63
N LEU A 410 13.96 -7.70 13.78
CA LEU A 410 13.21 -8.56 14.69
C LEU A 410 12.80 -9.84 13.99
N GLU A 411 13.13 -10.96 14.61
CA GLU A 411 12.67 -12.29 14.24
C GLU A 411 11.62 -12.78 15.25
N ILE A 412 10.86 -13.80 14.87
CA ILE A 412 9.93 -14.47 15.79
C ILE A 412 10.71 -15.07 16.97
N GLY A 413 10.20 -14.85 18.18
CA GLY A 413 10.77 -15.34 19.43
C GLY A 413 11.44 -14.23 20.25
N GLU A 414 12.48 -14.61 21.00
CA GLU A 414 13.19 -13.71 21.89
C GLU A 414 14.46 -13.12 21.21
N THR A 415 14.64 -11.81 21.35
CA THR A 415 15.89 -11.12 21.03
C THR A 415 16.41 -10.45 22.30
N GLU A 416 17.64 -10.79 22.69
CA GLU A 416 18.33 -10.18 23.83
C GLU A 416 19.37 -9.15 23.36
N LEU A 417 19.30 -7.96 23.94
CA LEU A 417 20.33 -6.91 23.84
C LEU A 417 21.11 -6.85 25.14
N THR A 418 22.44 -6.91 25.07
CA THR A 418 23.33 -6.67 26.23
C THR A 418 24.03 -5.33 26.07
N LEU A 419 23.98 -4.50 27.11
CA LEU A 419 24.43 -3.11 27.10
C LEU A 419 25.67 -2.92 27.98
N THR A 420 26.61 -2.10 27.54
CA THR A 420 27.70 -1.58 28.39
C THR A 420 27.63 -0.05 28.39
N VAL A 421 27.41 0.55 29.56
CA VAL A 421 27.22 2.00 29.77
C VAL A 421 28.52 2.67 30.18
#